data_AF-A0AAJ2LWU8-F1
#
_entry.id   AF-A0AAJ2LWU8-F1
#
_cell.length_a   1.000
_cell.length_b   1.000
_cell.length_c   1.000
_cell.angle_alpha   90.00
_cell.angle_beta   90.00
_cell.angle_gamma   90.00
#
_symmetry.space_group_name_H-M   'P 1'
#
loop_
_entity.id
_entity.type
_entity.pdbx_description
1 polymer ?
#
loop_
_entity_poly.entity_id
_entity_poly.type
_entity_poly.pdbx_seq_one_letter_code
_entity_poly.pdbx_strand_id
1 'polypeptide(L)'
;MIRSPITAAMANGLYDALVEYAGAIDADDLRQRFVFEFSQRASPTNEYRFQGALGFGGKFRYPQLTVDCYPEDLTPARNTMIQETNLALARIASRSDPLAG
;
A
#
# COMPACT_ATOMS: atom_id res chain seq x y z
N MET A 1 5.19 -2.08 -24.54
CA MET A 1 5.16 -2.39 -23.08
C MET A 1 4.47 -1.24 -22.37
N ILE A 2 3.30 -1.48 -21.79
CA ILE A 2 2.67 -0.48 -20.91
C ILE A 2 3.52 -0.46 -19.64
N ARG A 3 4.15 0.68 -19.34
CA ARG A 3 4.88 0.87 -18.07
C ARG A 3 3.85 0.88 -16.94
N SER A 4 4.15 0.21 -15.82
CA SER A 4 3.33 0.36 -14.61
C SER A 4 3.31 1.84 -14.21
N PRO A 5 2.15 2.43 -13.83
CA PRO A 5 2.09 3.82 -13.39
C PRO A 5 2.82 4.04 -12.05
N ILE A 6 3.04 2.98 -11.26
CA ILE A 6 3.80 3.05 -10.02
C ILE A 6 5.29 2.83 -10.31
N THR A 7 6.13 3.81 -9.99
CA THR A 7 7.59 3.65 -10.02
C THR A 7 8.08 2.83 -8.83
N ALA A 8 9.29 2.25 -8.93
CA ALA A 8 9.89 1.55 -7.79
C ALA A 8 10.08 2.47 -6.57
N ALA A 9 10.39 3.75 -6.79
CA ALA A 9 10.49 4.75 -5.71
C ALA A 9 9.14 4.97 -5.02
N MET A 10 8.07 5.12 -5.80
CA MET A 10 6.71 5.23 -5.28
C MET A 10 6.31 3.96 -4.51
N ALA A 11 6.57 2.77 -5.07
CA ALA A 11 6.26 1.51 -4.39
C ALA A 11 7.00 1.36 -3.05
N ASN A 12 8.26 1.79 -2.96
CA ASN A 12 9.00 1.80 -1.69
C ASN A 12 8.34 2.75 -0.67
N GLY A 13 8.00 3.97 -1.07
CA GLY A 13 7.31 4.91 -0.18
C GLY A 13 5.94 4.39 0.29
N LEU A 14 5.17 3.76 -0.61
CA LEU A 14 3.91 3.12 -0.22
C LEU A 14 4.15 2.03 0.83
N TYR A 15 5.18 1.20 0.67
CA TYR A 15 5.52 0.16 1.63
C TYR A 15 6.00 0.74 2.97
N ASP A 16 6.77 1.82 2.98
CA ASP A 16 7.15 2.54 4.20
C ASP A 16 5.91 2.98 4.98
N ALA A 17 4.90 3.52 4.30
CA ALA A 17 3.64 3.89 4.94
C ALA A 17 2.87 2.66 5.50
N LEU A 18 2.93 1.51 4.83
CA LEU A 18 2.32 0.28 5.36
C LEU A 18 3.02 -0.20 6.64
N VAL A 19 4.35 -0.09 6.71
CA VAL A 19 5.13 -0.43 7.91
C VAL A 19 4.80 0.55 9.04
N GLU A 20 4.88 1.84 8.77
CA GLU A 20 4.73 2.90 9.78
C GLU A 20 3.32 3.00 10.36
N TYR A 21 2.29 2.99 9.51
CA TYR A 21 0.90 3.30 9.93
C TYR A 21 0.01 2.05 10.09
N ALA A 22 0.34 0.96 9.41
CA ALA A 22 -0.46 -0.27 9.43
C ALA A 22 0.31 -1.49 10.01
N GLY A 23 1.55 -1.30 10.44
CA GLY A 23 2.36 -2.33 11.08
C GLY A 23 2.69 -3.51 10.17
N ALA A 24 2.83 -3.29 8.86
CA ALA A 24 3.37 -4.31 7.96
C ALA A 24 4.75 -4.78 8.46
N ILE A 25 5.09 -6.05 8.23
CA ILE A 25 6.37 -6.60 8.66
C ILE A 25 7.49 -5.92 7.88
N ASP A 26 8.41 -5.25 8.58
CA ASP A 26 9.58 -4.61 7.98
C ASP A 26 10.68 -5.64 7.70
N ALA A 27 10.52 -6.36 6.59
CA ALA A 27 11.48 -7.34 6.10
C ALA A 27 11.77 -7.12 4.61
N ASP A 28 13.05 -7.16 4.24
CA ASP A 28 13.52 -6.85 2.88
C ASP A 28 12.85 -7.72 1.81
N ASP A 29 12.60 -9.00 2.08
CA ASP A 29 11.99 -9.92 1.12
C ASP A 29 10.51 -9.57 0.85
N LEU A 30 9.77 -9.17 1.89
CA LEU A 30 8.38 -8.75 1.77
C LEU A 30 8.27 -7.39 1.06
N ARG A 31 9.18 -6.47 1.35
CA ARG A 31 9.30 -5.19 0.64
C ARG A 31 9.61 -5.40 -0.84
N GLN A 32 10.62 -6.21 -1.17
CA GLN A 32 11.00 -6.49 -2.55
C GLN A 32 9.86 -7.14 -3.33
N ARG A 33 9.11 -8.07 -2.72
CA ARG A 33 7.91 -8.66 -3.33
C ARG A 33 6.85 -7.62 -3.66
N PHE A 34 6.56 -6.71 -2.73
CA PHE A 34 5.60 -5.62 -2.96
C PHE A 34 6.06 -4.70 -4.10
N VAL A 35 7.33 -4.27 -4.06
CA VAL A 35 7.89 -3.38 -5.10
C VAL A 35 7.86 -4.05 -6.46
N PHE A 36 8.24 -5.32 -6.56
CA PHE A 36 8.17 -6.07 -7.82
C PHE A 36 6.72 -6.15 -8.34
N GLU A 37 5.79 -6.53 -7.47
CA GLU A 37 4.38 -6.72 -7.82
C GLU A 37 3.77 -5.45 -8.42
N PHE A 38 4.04 -4.28 -7.84
CA PHE A 38 3.38 -3.05 -8.25
C PHE A 38 4.18 -2.15 -9.21
N SER A 39 5.51 -2.28 -9.29
CA SER A 39 6.34 -1.43 -10.17
C SER A 39 6.93 -2.12 -11.39
N GLN A 40 7.03 -3.46 -11.39
CA GLN A 40 7.73 -4.20 -12.45
C GLN A 40 6.82 -5.18 -13.19
N ARG A 41 5.79 -5.70 -12.54
CA ARG A 41 4.83 -6.61 -13.16
C ARG A 41 3.96 -5.87 -14.18
N ALA A 42 3.82 -6.43 -15.38
CA ALA A 42 3.00 -5.84 -16.44
C ALA A 42 1.50 -5.82 -16.11
N SER A 43 1.06 -6.72 -15.22
CA SER A 43 -0.31 -6.83 -14.74
C SER A 43 -0.26 -7.07 -13.23
N PRO A 44 -0.23 -6.01 -12.42
CA PRO A 44 -0.24 -6.10 -10.96
C PRO A 44 -1.58 -6.66 -10.45
N THR A 45 -1.54 -7.34 -9.32
CA THR A 45 -2.73 -7.72 -8.56
C THR A 45 -3.52 -6.48 -8.11
N ASN A 46 -4.83 -6.64 -7.93
CA ASN A 46 -5.67 -5.60 -7.34
C ASN A 46 -5.67 -5.63 -5.79
N GLU A 47 -5.13 -6.71 -5.19
CA GLU A 47 -5.07 -6.93 -3.74
C GLU A 47 -3.70 -7.50 -3.35
N TYR A 48 -3.04 -6.87 -2.37
CA TYR A 48 -1.85 -7.41 -1.71
C TYR A 48 -2.08 -7.53 -0.21
N ARG A 49 -1.90 -8.74 0.34
CA ARG A 49 -2.11 -9.03 1.75
C ARG A 49 -0.82 -8.82 2.51
N PHE A 50 -0.71 -7.70 3.21
CA PHE A 50 0.45 -7.37 4.05
C PHE A 50 0.22 -7.69 5.53
N GLN A 51 -1.02 -8.01 5.92
CA GLN A 51 -1.42 -8.26 7.30
C GLN A 51 -1.12 -7.06 8.22
N GLY A 52 -0.16 -7.21 9.13
CA GLY A 52 0.26 -6.18 10.07
C GLY A 52 -0.70 -5.98 11.25
N ALA A 53 -0.78 -4.76 11.76
CA ALA A 53 -1.63 -4.38 12.89
C ALA A 53 -3.14 -4.47 12.55
N LEU A 54 -3.48 -4.53 11.25
CA LEU A 54 -4.84 -4.79 10.77
C LEU A 54 -5.24 -6.28 10.83
N GLY A 55 -4.34 -7.16 11.30
CA GLY A 55 -4.58 -8.60 11.41
C GLY A 55 -4.53 -9.32 10.06
N PHE A 56 -5.09 -10.54 9.99
CA PHE A 56 -5.14 -11.32 8.75
C PHE A 56 -5.87 -10.61 7.61
N GLY A 57 -6.68 -9.59 7.92
CA GLY A 57 -7.42 -8.79 6.97
C GLY A 57 -6.67 -7.65 6.30
N GLY A 58 -5.46 -7.28 6.74
CA GLY A 58 -4.72 -6.14 6.19
C GLY A 58 -4.40 -6.28 4.71
N LYS A 59 -5.08 -5.48 3.87
CA LYS A 59 -5.00 -5.52 2.41
C LYS A 59 -4.68 -4.15 1.85
N PHE A 60 -3.75 -4.11 0.91
CA PHE A 60 -3.51 -2.98 0.04
C PHE A 60 -4.30 -3.17 -1.27
N ARG A 61 -4.97 -2.12 -1.73
CA ARG A 61 -5.84 -2.09 -2.91
C ARG A 61 -5.19 -1.31 -4.04
N TYR A 62 -5.13 -1.94 -5.20
CA TYR A 62 -4.67 -1.33 -6.44
C TYR A 62 -5.80 -1.39 -7.49
N PRO A 63 -6.02 -0.34 -8.30
CA PRO A 63 -5.23 0.89 -8.44
C PRO A 63 -5.57 2.01 -7.45
N GLN A 64 -6.44 1.78 -6.45
CA GLN A 64 -6.93 2.84 -5.56
C GLN A 64 -5.87 3.39 -4.59
N LEU A 65 -4.80 2.64 -4.33
CA LEU A 65 -3.74 2.97 -3.39
C LEU A 65 -4.28 3.22 -1.98
N THR A 66 -5.17 2.33 -1.55
CA THR A 66 -5.78 2.36 -0.23
C THR A 66 -5.54 1.05 0.53
N VAL A 67 -5.80 1.07 1.83
CA VAL A 67 -5.88 -0.12 2.67
C VAL A 67 -7.28 -0.29 3.23
N ASP A 68 -7.63 -1.54 3.46
CA ASP A 68 -8.78 -1.95 4.25
C ASP A 68 -8.48 -3.21 5.08
N CYS A 69 -9.43 -3.59 5.92
CA CYS A 69 -9.46 -4.88 6.60
C CYS A 69 -10.78 -5.60 6.34
N TYR A 70 -10.93 -6.83 6.83
CA TYR A 70 -12.23 -7.49 6.81
C TYR A 70 -13.24 -6.71 7.69
N PRO A 71 -14.54 -6.63 7.33
CA PRO A 71 -15.54 -5.95 8.15
C PRO A 71 -15.63 -6.48 9.58
N GLU A 72 -15.51 -7.79 9.77
CA GLU A 72 -15.49 -8.46 11.07
C GLU A 72 -14.24 -8.14 11.91
N ASP A 73 -13.16 -7.70 11.25
CA ASP A 73 -11.94 -7.23 11.88
C ASP A 73 -11.99 -5.73 12.22
N LEU A 74 -13.03 -5.00 11.81
CA LEU A 74 -13.08 -3.55 11.99
C LEU A 74 -13.33 -3.19 13.46
N THR A 75 -12.39 -2.46 14.05
CA THR A 75 -12.51 -1.84 15.38
C THR A 75 -12.27 -0.33 15.26
N PRO A 76 -12.66 0.49 16.26
CA PRO A 76 -12.34 1.92 16.24
C PRO A 76 -10.85 2.21 16.03
N ALA A 77 -9.98 1.45 16.71
CA ALA A 77 -8.53 1.59 16.57
C ALA A 77 -8.03 1.23 15.16
N ARG A 78 -8.54 0.14 14.57
CA ARG A 78 -8.21 -0.25 13.19
C ARG A 78 -8.76 0.72 12.16
N ASN A 79 -9.95 1.29 12.39
CA ASN A 79 -10.50 2.33 11.54
C ASN A 79 -9.62 3.58 11.53
N THR A 80 -9.11 4.01 12.69
CA THR A 80 -8.13 5.11 12.78
C THR A 80 -6.85 4.78 12.01
N MET A 81 -6.26 3.59 12.21
CA MET A 81 -5.08 3.16 11.45
C MET A 81 -5.32 3.15 9.94
N ILE A 82 -6.48 2.65 9.48
CA ILE A 82 -6.86 2.66 8.06
C ILE A 82 -6.92 4.09 7.52
N GLN A 83 -7.54 5.01 8.26
CA GLN A 83 -7.63 6.41 7.87
C GLN A 83 -6.25 7.07 7.77
N GLU A 84 -5.40 6.89 8.78
CA GLU A 84 -4.03 7.44 8.80
C GLU A 84 -3.17 6.86 7.67
N THR A 85 -3.24 5.55 7.46
CA THR A 85 -2.53 4.88 6.37
C THR A 85 -3.00 5.40 5.01
N ASN A 86 -4.31 5.50 4.78
CA ASN A 86 -4.86 6.02 3.52
C ASN A 86 -4.48 7.47 3.26
N LEU A 87 -4.43 8.31 4.29
CA LEU A 87 -3.93 9.68 4.18
C LEU A 87 -2.45 9.72 3.77
N ALA A 88 -1.61 8.84 4.33
CA ALA A 88 -0.21 8.72 3.95
C ALA A 88 -0.05 8.25 2.50
N LEU A 89 -0.76 7.20 2.09
CA LEU A 89 -0.72 6.67 0.72
C LEU A 89 -1.16 7.73 -0.31
N ALA A 90 -2.24 8.48 -0.02
CA ALA A 90 -2.72 9.55 -0.88
C ALA A 90 -1.67 10.67 -1.07
N ARG A 91 -0.93 11.03 -0.01
CA ARG A 91 0.16 12.03 -0.09
C ARG A 91 1.32 11.56 -0.96
N ILE A 92 1.63 10.27 -0.94
CA ILE A 92 2.71 9.68 -1.75
C ILE A 92 2.28 9.62 -3.22
N ALA A 93 1.03 9.23 -3.46
CA ALA A 93 0.45 9.19 -4.80
C ALA A 93 0.42 10.58 -5.46
N SER A 94 0.01 11.62 -4.72
CA SER A 94 -0.07 12.98 -5.27
C SER A 94 1.29 13.65 -5.51
N ARG A 95 2.35 13.22 -4.80
CA ARG A 95 3.72 13.72 -5.01
C ARG A 95 4.40 13.11 -6.23
N SER A 96 3.91 11.96 -6.70
CA SER A 96 4.52 11.19 -7.79
C SER A 96 3.86 11.49 -9.15
N ASP A 97 2.97 12.48 -9.21
CA ASP A 97 2.30 12.92 -10.43
C ASP A 97 3.05 14.14 -11.04
N PRO A 98 3.85 13.96 -12.12
CA PRO A 98 4.55 15.08 -12.75
C PRO A 98 3.65 15.96 -13.63
N LEU A 99 2.31 15.80 -13.61
CA LEU A 99 1.38 16.52 -14.51
C LEU A 99 0.27 17.31 -13.81
N ALA A 100 0.37 17.57 -12.51
CA ALA A 100 -0.43 18.61 -11.86
C ALA A 100 0.30 19.97 -11.93
N GLY A 101 0.43 20.51 -13.14
CA GLY A 101 1.00 21.82 -13.44
C GLY A 101 0.31 22.47 -14.63
#